data_AF-A0A093J9W6-F1
#
_entry.id   AF-A0A093J9W6-F1
#
_cell.length_a   1.000
_cell.length_b   1.000
_cell.length_c   1.000
_cell.angle_alpha   90.00
_cell.angle_beta   90.00
_cell.angle_gamma   90.00
#
_symmetry.space_group_name_H-M   'P 1'
#
loop_
_entity.id
_entity.type
_entity.pdbx_description
1 polymer ?
#
loop_
_entity_poly.entity_id
_entity_poly.type
_entity_poly.pdbx_seq_one_letter_code
_entity_poly.pdbx_strand_id
1 'polypeptide(L)'
;QEGQENVEILPSGERQQANQKRITTPYMTKYERARVLGTRALQIAMCAPVMVELEGETDPLLIAMKELKARKIPIIIRRYLPDGSYEDWGVDELIITD
;
A
#
# COMPACT_ATOMS: atom_id res chain seq x y z
N GLN A 1 2.99 7.61 -25.65
CA GLN A 1 2.41 6.39 -25.04
C GLN A 1 2.77 6.47 -23.57
N GLU A 2 1.90 7.11 -22.80
CA GLU A 2 2.10 7.29 -21.36
C GLU A 2 1.84 5.95 -20.69
N GLY A 3 2.81 5.48 -19.90
CA GLY A 3 2.69 4.23 -19.15
C GLY A 3 1.49 4.32 -18.22
N GLN A 4 0.42 3.62 -18.57
CA GLN A 4 -0.69 3.38 -17.66
C GLN A 4 -0.10 2.62 -16.47
N GLU A 5 0.09 3.33 -15.37
CA GLU A 5 0.45 2.71 -14.10
C GLU A 5 -0.74 1.85 -13.68
N ASN A 6 -0.63 0.54 -13.86
CA ASN A 6 -1.70 -0.44 -13.55
C ASN A 6 -2.01 -0.57 -12.04
N VAL A 7 -1.52 0.36 -11.21
CA VAL A 7 -1.60 0.31 -9.75
C VAL A 7 -1.95 1.69 -9.19
N GLU A 8 -3.10 1.79 -8.52
CA GLU A 8 -3.55 3.00 -7.82
C GLU A 8 -3.51 2.80 -6.30
N ILE A 9 -3.14 3.84 -5.56
CA ILE A 9 -3.08 3.84 -4.08
C ILE A 9 -4.28 4.60 -3.54
N LEU A 10 -5.12 3.91 -2.75
CA LEU A 10 -6.34 4.46 -2.18
C LEU A 10 -6.28 4.48 -0.63
N PRO A 11 -7.02 5.39 0.03
CA PRO A 11 -7.18 5.35 1.49
C PRO A 11 -7.96 4.11 1.95
N SER A 12 -7.66 3.61 3.15
CA SER A 12 -8.31 2.40 3.72
C SER A 12 -9.84 2.46 3.83
N GLY A 13 -10.42 3.67 3.86
CA GLY A 13 -11.87 3.88 4.00
C GLY A 13 -12.70 3.58 2.75
N GLU A 14 -12.07 3.40 1.60
CA GLU A 14 -12.75 3.22 0.30
C GLU A 14 -12.87 1.75 -0.13
N ARG A 15 -12.92 0.82 0.82
CA ARG A 15 -13.04 -0.62 0.53
C ARG A 15 -14.48 -0.95 0.09
N GLN A 16 -14.76 -0.89 -1.22
CA GLN A 16 -16.05 -1.32 -1.77
C GLN A 16 -16.09 -2.86 -1.90
N GLN A 17 -17.02 -3.48 -1.17
CA GLN A 17 -17.42 -4.91 -1.12
C GLN A 17 -16.41 -5.97 -1.62
N ALA A 18 -15.79 -6.64 -0.65
CA ALA A 18 -15.10 -7.91 -0.83
C ALA A 18 -16.09 -9.05 -1.15
N ASN A 19 -16.19 -9.47 -2.42
CA ASN A 19 -16.35 -10.89 -2.81
C ASN A 19 -16.48 -11.07 -4.35
N GLN A 20 -15.45 -10.67 -5.09
CA GLN A 20 -15.17 -11.30 -6.38
C GLN A 20 -13.97 -12.23 -6.18
N LYS A 21 -14.01 -13.44 -6.74
CA LYS A 21 -12.86 -14.36 -6.74
C LYS A 21 -11.66 -13.61 -7.32
N ARG A 22 -10.76 -13.13 -6.46
CA ARG A 22 -9.53 -12.48 -6.87
C ARG A 22 -8.64 -13.50 -7.57
N ILE A 23 -8.09 -13.12 -8.72
CA ILE A 23 -7.18 -13.95 -9.52
C ILE A 23 -5.73 -13.48 -9.39
N THR A 24 -5.49 -12.24 -8.95
CA THR A 24 -4.11 -11.75 -8.78
C THR A 24 -3.44 -12.37 -7.55
N THR A 25 -2.11 -12.36 -7.57
CA THR A 25 -1.28 -13.00 -6.54
C THR A 25 -1.47 -12.37 -5.15
N PRO A 26 -1.58 -13.13 -4.05
CA PRO A 26 -1.64 -12.54 -2.71
C PRO A 26 -0.30 -11.94 -2.24
N TYR A 27 0.75 -12.00 -3.05
CA TYR A 27 2.06 -11.45 -2.75
C TYR A 27 2.16 -9.98 -3.16
N MET A 28 2.79 -9.17 -2.31
CA MET A 28 3.14 -7.79 -2.63
C MET A 28 4.30 -7.78 -3.62
N THR A 29 4.13 -7.08 -4.74
CA THR A 29 5.20 -6.91 -5.71
C THR A 29 6.24 -5.90 -5.20
N LYS A 30 7.49 -6.01 -5.68
CA LYS A 30 8.54 -5.04 -5.35
C LYS A 30 8.16 -3.59 -5.74
N TYR A 31 7.36 -3.41 -6.79
CA TYR A 31 6.89 -2.11 -7.25
C TYR A 31 5.85 -1.52 -6.30
N GLU A 32 4.90 -2.34 -5.87
CA GLU A 32 3.91 -1.95 -4.84
C GLU A 32 4.59 -1.60 -3.53
N ARG A 33 5.53 -2.42 -3.06
CA ARG A 33 6.32 -2.15 -1.83
C ARG A 33 7.01 -0.79 -1.91
N ALA A 34 7.70 -0.51 -3.02
CA ALA A 34 8.39 0.76 -3.22
C ALA A 34 7.41 1.95 -3.24
N ARG A 35 6.28 1.83 -3.94
CA ARG A 35 5.27 2.89 -4.05
C ARG A 35 4.57 3.15 -2.72
N VAL A 36 4.17 2.10 -1.99
CA VAL A 36 3.53 2.20 -0.67
C VAL A 36 4.47 2.88 0.33
N LEU A 37 5.74 2.47 0.37
CA LEU A 37 6.73 3.11 1.25
C LEU A 37 6.96 4.58 0.88
N GLY A 38 7.10 4.89 -0.41
CA GLY A 38 7.30 6.27 -0.87
C GLY A 38 6.09 7.17 -0.57
N THR A 39 4.88 6.74 -0.92
CA THR A 39 3.64 7.47 -0.63
C THR A 39 3.45 7.65 0.88
N ARG A 40 3.69 6.61 1.67
CA ARG A 40 3.52 6.70 3.12
C ARG A 40 4.57 7.58 3.78
N ALA A 41 5.82 7.49 3.37
CA ALA A 41 6.89 8.38 3.84
C ALA A 41 6.57 9.84 3.51
N LEU A 42 6.04 10.13 2.32
CA LEU A 42 5.58 11.48 1.97
C LEU A 42 4.44 11.97 2.88
N GLN A 43 3.44 11.12 3.14
CA GLN A 43 2.35 11.47 4.08
C GLN A 43 2.89 11.81 5.47
N ILE A 44 3.82 11.00 6.00
CA ILE A 44 4.46 11.23 7.30
C ILE A 44 5.26 12.55 7.29
N ALA A 45 6.00 12.83 6.21
CA ALA A 45 6.73 14.08 6.04
C ALA A 45 5.80 15.31 6.00
N MET A 46 4.55 15.11 5.54
CA MET A 46 3.48 16.11 5.58
C MET A 46 2.68 16.08 6.89
N CYS A 47 3.27 15.56 7.97
CA CYS A 47 2.70 15.48 9.32
C CYS A 47 1.40 14.64 9.41
N ALA A 48 1.20 13.66 8.51
CA ALA A 48 0.10 12.72 8.67
C ALA A 48 0.26 11.87 9.94
N PRO A 49 -0.84 11.42 10.58
CA PRO A 49 -0.78 10.61 11.78
C PRO A 49 -0.02 9.29 11.55
N VAL A 50 0.93 8.98 12.43
CA VAL A 50 1.71 7.73 12.44
C VAL A 50 0.93 6.65 13.20
N MET A 51 0.94 5.42 12.69
CA MET A 51 0.14 4.29 13.18
C MET A 51 0.93 3.34 14.12
N VAL A 52 2.22 3.56 14.28
CA VAL A 52 3.14 2.82 15.15
C VAL A 52 3.77 3.74 16.18
N GLU A 53 4.25 3.15 17.28
CA GLU A 53 5.02 3.88 18.28
C GLU A 53 6.42 4.21 17.74
N LEU A 54 6.85 5.44 17.95
CA LEU A 54 8.18 5.93 17.59
C LEU A 54 9.15 5.68 18.75
N GLU A 55 10.28 5.05 18.46
CA GLU A 55 11.39 4.73 19.37
C GLU A 55 12.61 5.61 19.05
N GLY A 56 12.37 6.86 18.64
CA GLY A 56 13.41 7.81 18.24
C GLY A 56 13.67 7.87 16.73
N GLU A 57 12.88 7.18 15.90
CA GLU A 57 12.93 7.35 14.45
C GLU A 57 12.42 8.76 14.06
N THR A 58 13.23 9.46 13.26
CA THR A 58 12.90 10.80 12.73
C THR A 58 12.74 10.80 11.21
N ASP A 59 13.34 9.82 10.51
CA ASP A 59 13.24 9.69 9.07
C ASP A 59 11.86 9.12 8.67
N PRO A 60 11.05 9.84 7.87
CA PRO A 60 9.76 9.38 7.41
C PRO A 60 9.79 8.02 6.71
N LEU A 61 10.88 7.71 5.99
CA LEU A 61 11.01 6.43 5.31
C LEU A 61 11.19 5.28 6.31
N LEU A 62 12.04 5.45 7.33
CA LEU A 62 12.19 4.45 8.40
C LEU A 62 10.87 4.22 9.15
N ILE A 63 10.12 5.29 9.43
CA ILE A 63 8.80 5.18 10.06
C ILE A 63 7.83 4.40 9.16
N ALA A 64 7.77 4.71 7.86
CA ALA A 64 6.95 3.97 6.91
C ALA A 64 7.35 2.49 6.82
N MET A 65 8.66 2.17 6.84
CA MET A 65 9.13 0.78 6.89
C MET A 65 8.69 0.07 8.18
N LYS A 66 8.71 0.76 9.32
CA LYS A 66 8.22 0.24 10.61
C LYS A 66 6.72 -0.05 10.56
N GLU A 67 5.93 0.87 9.99
CA GLU A 67 4.50 0.66 9.77
C GLU A 67 4.19 -0.50 8.82
N LEU A 68 4.97 -0.65 7.73
CA LEU A 68 4.81 -1.76 6.79
C LEU A 68 5.07 -3.11 7.48
N LYS A 69 6.16 -3.20 8.25
CA LYS A 69 6.50 -4.41 9.04
C LYS A 69 5.40 -4.75 10.06
N ALA A 70 4.81 -3.72 10.67
CA ALA A 70 3.70 -3.88 11.60
C ALA A 70 2.33 -4.11 10.91
N ARG A 71 2.28 -4.09 9.57
CA ARG A 71 1.04 -4.15 8.76
C ARG A 71 0.01 -3.08 9.13
N LYS A 72 0.46 -1.88 9.49
CA LYS A 72 -0.40 -0.77 9.93
C LYS A 72 -0.50 0.38 8.93
N ILE A 73 0.04 0.24 7.72
CA ILE A 73 -0.09 1.28 6.70
C ILE A 73 -1.55 1.36 6.23
N PRO A 74 -2.22 2.53 6.32
CA PRO A 74 -3.62 2.67 5.96
C PRO A 74 -3.82 2.91 4.45
N ILE A 75 -3.21 2.07 3.61
CA ILE A 75 -3.27 2.14 2.14
C ILE A 75 -3.90 0.88 1.54
N ILE A 76 -4.70 1.06 0.49
CA ILE A 76 -5.20 0.02 -0.41
C ILE A 76 -4.47 0.15 -1.75
N ILE A 77 -4.07 -0.98 -2.31
CA ILE A 77 -3.53 -1.14 -3.65
C ILE A 77 -4.65 -1.63 -4.56
N ARG A 78 -5.00 -0.84 -5.56
CA ARG A 78 -5.91 -1.23 -6.65
C ARG A 78 -5.11 -1.76 -7.82
N ARG A 79 -5.30 -3.03 -8.18
CA ARG A 79 -4.66 -3.69 -9.32
C ARG A 79 -5.60 -3.74 -10.50
N TYR A 80 -5.23 -3.11 -11.61
CA TYR A 80 -6.02 -3.16 -12.83
C TYR A 80 -5.70 -4.42 -13.66
N LEU A 81 -6.74 -5.08 -14.14
CA LEU A 81 -6.68 -6.20 -15.07
C LEU A 81 -6.68 -5.70 -16.53
N PRO A 82 -6.25 -6.53 -17.50
CA PRO A 82 -6.19 -6.11 -18.91
C PRO A 82 -7.54 -5.71 -19.53
N ASP A 83 -8.64 -6.17 -18.94
CA ASP A 83 -10.01 -5.81 -19.35
C ASP A 83 -10.50 -4.49 -18.74
N GLY A 84 -9.66 -3.82 -17.93
CA GLY A 84 -9.98 -2.57 -17.24
C GLY A 84 -10.71 -2.75 -15.91
N SER A 85 -11.10 -3.98 -15.55
CA SER A 85 -11.58 -4.27 -14.19
C SER A 85 -10.44 -4.19 -13.17
N TYR A 86 -10.74 -4.21 -11.88
CA TYR A 86 -9.73 -4.07 -10.85
C TYR A 86 -10.00 -4.90 -9.60
N GLU A 87 -8.92 -5.17 -8.86
CA GLU A 87 -8.95 -5.81 -7.54
C GLU A 87 -8.32 -4.89 -6.49
N ASP A 88 -9.07 -4.62 -5.42
CA ASP A 88 -8.59 -3.84 -4.29
C ASP A 88 -8.00 -4.75 -3.21
N TRP A 89 -6.73 -4.53 -2.89
CA TRP A 89 -5.93 -5.24 -1.90
C TRP A 89 -5.46 -4.28 -0.81
N GLY A 90 -5.84 -4.53 0.43
CA GLY A 90 -5.22 -3.84 1.56
C GLY A 90 -3.75 -4.22 1.70
N VAL A 91 -2.92 -3.25 2.10
CA VAL A 91 -1.51 -3.52 2.39
C VAL A 91 -1.35 -4.52 3.54
N ASP A 92 -2.32 -4.58 4.46
CA ASP A 92 -2.38 -5.50 5.59
C ASP A 92 -2.60 -6.98 5.22
N GLU A 93 -3.28 -7.23 4.09
CA GLU A 93 -3.60 -8.60 3.62
C GLU A 93 -2.54 -9.19 2.68
N LEU A 94 -1.67 -8.37 2.08
CA LEU A 94 -0.64 -8.85 1.16
C LEU A 94 0.52 -9.55 1.89
N ILE A 95 1.03 -10.61 1.27
CA ILE A 95 2.21 -11.34 1.72
C ILE A 95 3.46 -10.61 1.23
N ILE A 96 4.29 -10.15 2.16
CA ILE A 96 5.56 -9.48 1.87
C ILE A 96 6.67 -10.52 1.97
N THR A 97 7.36 -10.78 0.86
CA THR A 97 8.63 -11.52 0.86
C THR A 97 9.76 -10.53 1.05
N ASP A 98 10.63 -10.81 2.01
CA ASP A 98 11.84 -10.01 2.26
C ASP A 98 12.95 -10.34 1.25
#